data_AF-A0A6N7ACC8-F1
#
_entry.id   AF-A0A6N7ACC8-F1
#
_cell.length_a   1.000
_cell.length_b   1.000
_cell.length_c   1.000
_cell.angle_alpha   90.00
_cell.angle_beta   90.00
_cell.angle_gamma   90.00
#
_symmetry.space_group_name_H-M   'P 1'
#
loop_
_entity.id
_entity.type
_entity.pdbx_description
1 polymer ?
#
loop_
_entity_poly.entity_id
_entity_poly.type
_entity_poly.pdbx_seq_one_letter_code
_entity_poly.pdbx_strand_id
1 'polypeptide(L)'
;MEKHLDKKGIRFWRDIHDATAGRLEKVIDTAIRQNPTVLLVLSKDSVQSDWVEHEARSARELEKELKRDMLCPVALDGAWKDCDWEARLREQIMKYNILDFSNWKDEAEFTRKFAKLVEGLDLFYKE
;
A
#
# COMPACT_ATOMS: atom_id res chain seq x y z
N MET A 1 5.10 10.82 -5.46
CA MET A 1 5.13 9.35 -5.69
C MET A 1 4.32 8.97 -6.93
N GLU A 2 3.03 9.29 -7.00
CA GLU A 2 2.12 8.93 -8.11
C GLU A 2 2.64 9.27 -9.51
N LYS A 3 2.98 10.55 -9.76
CA LYS A 3 3.57 10.99 -11.04
C LYS A 3 4.81 10.19 -11.46
N HIS A 4 5.54 9.60 -10.51
CA HIS A 4 6.71 8.78 -10.80
C HIS A 4 6.33 7.33 -11.10
N LEU A 5 5.26 6.80 -10.47
CA LEU A 5 4.69 5.49 -10.77
C LEU A 5 4.03 5.48 -12.16
N ASP A 6 3.27 6.53 -12.50
CA ASP A 6 2.66 6.70 -13.82
C ASP A 6 3.72 6.74 -14.93
N LYS A 7 4.80 7.50 -14.72
CA LYS A 7 5.96 7.54 -15.64
C LYS A 7 6.62 6.18 -15.82
N LYS A 8 6.49 5.27 -14.85
CA LYS A 8 7.00 3.89 -14.92
C LYS A 8 5.96 2.89 -15.46
N GLY A 9 4.75 3.34 -15.76
CA GLY A 9 3.66 2.47 -16.24
C GLY A 9 3.17 1.49 -15.18
N ILE A 10 3.47 1.76 -13.90
CA ILE A 10 3.07 0.88 -12.79
C ILE A 10 1.63 1.19 -12.46
N ARG A 11 0.76 0.18 -12.57
CA ARG A 11 -0.62 0.27 -12.08
C ARG A 11 -0.59 0.18 -10.56
N PHE A 12 -1.14 1.17 -9.89
CA PHE A 12 -1.30 1.18 -8.45
C PHE A 12 -2.71 1.64 -8.12
N TRP A 13 -3.22 1.12 -7.02
CA TRP A 13 -4.43 1.64 -6.42
C TRP A 13 -4.06 2.63 -5.32
N ARG A 14 -4.74 3.77 -5.28
CA ARG A 14 -4.66 4.76 -4.21
C ARG A 14 -6.03 4.85 -3.58
N ASP A 15 -6.08 4.83 -2.25
CA ASP A 15 -7.24 5.27 -1.48
C ASP A 15 -7.45 6.76 -1.74
N ILE A 16 -8.07 7.05 -2.89
CA ILE A 16 -8.60 8.34 -3.21
C ILE A 16 -10.04 8.23 -2.76
N HIS A 17 -10.47 9.21 -1.97
CA HIS A 17 -11.85 9.53 -1.64
C HIS A 17 -12.77 9.79 -2.88
N ASP A 18 -12.41 9.26 -4.05
CA ASP A 18 -13.11 9.26 -5.34
C ASP A 18 -14.16 8.13 -5.43
N ALA A 19 -14.72 7.70 -4.30
CA ALA A 19 -15.94 6.91 -4.35
C ALA A 19 -17.10 7.80 -4.80
N THR A 20 -17.27 7.92 -6.11
CA THR A 20 -18.52 8.36 -6.72
C THR A 20 -19.63 7.40 -6.29
N ALA A 21 -20.58 7.91 -5.50
CA ALA A 21 -21.86 7.29 -5.13
C ALA A 21 -21.80 5.75 -4.89
N GLY A 22 -21.22 5.31 -3.78
CA GLY A 22 -21.20 3.91 -3.35
C GLY A 22 -20.62 3.74 -1.94
N ARG A 23 -20.79 2.56 -1.31
CA ARG A 23 -20.03 2.26 -0.08
C ARG A 23 -18.56 2.12 -0.47
N LEU A 24 -17.70 2.94 0.15
CA LEU A 24 -16.24 2.96 -0.06
C LEU A 24 -15.64 1.54 -0.04
N GLU A 25 -16.04 0.70 0.92
CA GLU A 25 -15.65 -0.73 1.02
C GLU A 25 -15.77 -1.48 -0.32
N LYS A 26 -16.89 -1.32 -1.04
CA LYS A 26 -17.12 -2.03 -2.31
C LYS A 26 -16.26 -1.50 -3.45
N VAL A 27 -16.00 -0.20 -3.45
CA VAL A 27 -15.15 0.45 -4.47
C VAL A 27 -13.71 -0.02 -4.29
N ILE A 28 -13.26 -0.03 -3.03
CA ILE A 28 -11.96 -0.53 -2.59
C ILE A 28 -11.81 -2.00 -2.99
N ASP A 29 -12.74 -2.87 -2.60
CA ASP A 29 -12.69 -4.30 -2.94
C ASP A 29 -12.61 -4.55 -4.45
N THR A 30 -13.41 -3.81 -5.22
CA THR A 30 -13.41 -3.92 -6.69
C THR A 30 -12.06 -3.50 -7.27
N ALA A 31 -11.49 -2.41 -6.76
CA ALA A 31 -10.23 -1.89 -7.25
C ALA A 31 -9.03 -2.77 -6.83
N ILE A 32 -9.05 -3.36 -5.63
CA ILE A 32 -8.08 -4.35 -5.18
C ILE A 32 -8.15 -5.60 -6.08
N ARG A 33 -9.35 -6.05 -6.48
CA ARG A 33 -9.52 -7.18 -7.42
C ARG A 33 -9.04 -6.88 -8.84
N GLN A 34 -9.10 -5.62 -9.28
CA GLN A 34 -8.71 -5.22 -10.63
C GLN A 34 -7.22 -4.91 -10.78
N ASN A 35 -6.52 -4.65 -9.67
CA ASN A 35 -5.11 -4.27 -9.67
C ASN A 35 -4.23 -5.39 -9.11
N PRO A 36 -3.15 -5.78 -9.79
CA PRO A 36 -2.28 -6.88 -9.35
C PRO A 36 -1.39 -6.53 -8.14
N THR A 37 -1.46 -5.28 -7.64
CA THR A 37 -0.63 -4.79 -6.53
C THR A 37 -1.30 -3.65 -5.78
N VAL A 38 -1.28 -3.73 -4.45
CA VAL A 38 -1.79 -2.71 -3.52
C VAL A 38 -0.61 -2.02 -2.85
N LEU A 39 -0.42 -0.73 -3.15
CA LEU A 39 0.59 0.10 -2.50
C LEU A 39 0.00 0.70 -1.22
N LEU A 40 0.31 0.12 -0.06
CA LEU A 40 -0.21 0.57 1.22
C LEU A 40 0.67 1.68 1.80
N VAL A 41 0.20 2.93 1.77
CA VAL A 41 0.94 4.08 2.28
C VAL A 41 0.65 4.28 3.78
N LEU A 42 1.64 4.03 4.62
CA LEU A 42 1.61 4.17 6.07
C LEU A 42 2.10 5.57 6.46
N SER A 43 1.20 6.36 7.03
CA SER A 43 1.44 7.72 7.51
C SER A 43 0.58 7.93 8.74
N LYS A 44 0.85 8.97 9.53
CA LYS A 44 0.05 9.31 10.70
C LYS A 44 -1.44 9.39 10.42
N ASP A 45 -1.83 9.99 9.29
CA ASP A 45 -3.23 10.14 8.91
C ASP A 45 -3.85 8.80 8.45
N SER A 46 -3.07 7.97 7.75
CA SER A 46 -3.57 6.70 7.23
C SER A 46 -3.70 5.63 8.31
N VAL A 47 -2.77 5.56 9.28
CA VAL A 47 -2.85 4.56 10.36
C VAL A 47 -3.97 4.83 11.37
N GLN A 48 -4.51 6.04 11.37
CA GLN A 48 -5.68 6.44 12.18
C GLN A 48 -7.01 6.30 11.42
N SER A 49 -6.97 5.91 10.14
CA SER A 49 -8.15 5.77 9.31
C SER A 49 -8.71 4.35 9.40
N ASP A 50 -9.98 4.22 9.80
CA ASP A 50 -10.71 2.95 9.78
C ASP A 50 -10.72 2.30 8.38
N TRP A 51 -10.59 3.11 7.32
CA TRP A 51 -10.53 2.64 5.93
C TRP A 51 -9.28 1.84 5.62
N VAL A 52 -8.13 2.23 6.17
CA VAL A 52 -6.85 1.59 5.90
C VAL A 52 -6.79 0.20 6.52
N GLU A 53 -7.41 0.04 7.68
CA GLU A 53 -7.59 -1.27 8.31
C GLU A 53 -8.48 -2.19 7.45
N HIS A 54 -9.57 -1.66 6.90
CA HIS A 54 -10.44 -2.42 6.00
C HIS A 54 -9.72 -2.83 4.71
N GLU A 55 -9.00 -1.91 4.07
CA GLU A 55 -8.21 -2.16 2.84
C GLU A 55 -7.19 -3.26 3.03
N ALA A 56 -6.41 -3.18 4.11
CA ALA A 56 -5.37 -4.16 4.36
C ALA A 56 -5.96 -5.54 4.69
N ARG A 57 -7.16 -5.59 5.29
CA ARG A 57 -7.93 -6.83 5.48
C ARG A 57 -8.46 -7.41 4.17
N SER A 58 -9.02 -6.57 3.29
CA SER A 58 -9.51 -7.02 1.97
C SER A 58 -8.38 -7.52 1.08
N ALA A 59 -7.24 -6.81 1.06
CA ALA A 59 -6.04 -7.25 0.37
C ALA A 59 -5.60 -8.65 0.84
N ARG A 60 -5.60 -8.89 2.17
CA ARG A 60 -5.28 -10.20 2.75
C ARG A 60 -6.18 -11.32 2.23
N GLU A 61 -7.50 -11.13 2.26
CA GLU A 61 -8.41 -12.19 1.84
C GLU A 61 -8.21 -12.50 0.36
N LEU A 62 -7.95 -11.48 -0.47
CA LEU A 62 -7.61 -11.68 -1.87
C LEU A 62 -6.26 -12.39 -2.06
N GLU A 63 -5.23 -12.08 -1.27
CA GLU A 63 -3.92 -12.77 -1.32
C GLU A 63 -4.06 -14.26 -1.02
N LYS A 64 -4.95 -14.63 -0.09
CA LYS A 64 -5.27 -16.05 0.18
C LYS A 64 -6.03 -16.69 -0.98
N GLU A 65 -7.01 -15.99 -1.55
CA GLU A 65 -7.78 -16.46 -2.71
C GLU A 65 -6.87 -16.70 -3.92
N LEU A 66 -6.00 -15.74 -4.23
CA LEU A 66 -5.09 -15.76 -5.39
C LEU A 66 -3.76 -16.47 -5.13
N LYS A 67 -3.47 -16.86 -3.89
CA LYS A 67 -2.21 -17.48 -3.44
C LYS A 67 -0.96 -16.73 -3.89
N ARG A 68 -1.04 -15.41 -3.86
CA ARG A 68 0.03 -14.50 -4.30
C ARG A 68 0.04 -13.28 -3.39
N ASP A 69 1.23 -12.83 -3.03
CA ASP A 69 1.43 -11.58 -2.29
C ASP A 69 1.10 -10.39 -3.21
N MET A 70 0.31 -9.45 -2.70
CA MET A 70 -0.15 -8.27 -3.44
C MET A 70 0.06 -6.97 -2.68
N LEU A 71 0.30 -7.03 -1.38
CA LEU A 71 0.52 -5.85 -0.55
C LEU A 71 1.98 -5.38 -0.63
N CYS A 72 2.20 -4.10 -0.91
CA CYS A 72 3.50 -3.43 -0.85
C CYS A 72 3.42 -2.24 0.12
N PRO A 73 3.82 -2.39 1.40
CA PRO A 73 3.72 -1.31 2.37
C PRO A 73 4.89 -0.31 2.27
N VAL A 74 4.55 0.97 2.33
CA VAL A 74 5.47 2.11 2.29
C VAL A 74 5.21 3.04 3.46
N ALA A 75 6.20 3.25 4.32
CA ALA A 75 6.07 4.13 5.48
C ALA A 75 6.60 5.54 5.21
N LEU A 76 5.72 6.55 5.26
CA LEU A 76 6.08 7.97 5.20
C LEU A 76 6.51 8.54 6.55
N ASP A 77 6.20 7.86 7.65
CA ASP A 77 6.62 8.21 9.00
C ASP A 77 6.64 6.98 9.91
N GLY A 78 6.93 7.19 11.19
CA GLY A 78 6.97 6.13 12.21
C GLY A 78 5.63 5.75 12.82
N ALA A 79 4.52 6.41 12.46
CA ALA A 79 3.25 6.29 13.18
C ALA A 79 2.66 4.87 13.16
N TRP A 80 2.98 4.08 12.12
CA TRP A 80 2.56 2.67 12.02
C TRP A 80 3.13 1.78 13.14
N LYS A 81 4.22 2.19 13.80
CA LYS A 81 4.80 1.42 14.91
C LYS A 81 3.97 1.52 16.19
N ASP A 82 3.31 2.66 16.37
CA ASP A 82 2.55 3.00 17.56
C ASP A 82 1.03 2.93 17.33
N CYS A 83 0.60 2.50 16.15
CA CYS A 83 -0.83 2.33 15.84
C CYS A 83 -1.44 1.15 16.59
N ASP A 84 -2.71 1.31 16.99
CA ASP A 84 -3.50 0.33 17.74
C ASP A 84 -4.32 -0.58 16.79
N TRP A 85 -3.71 -0.99 15.69
CA TRP A 85 -4.33 -1.94 14.77
C TRP A 85 -4.52 -3.30 15.42
N GLU A 86 -5.55 -4.03 14.98
CA GLU A 86 -5.74 -5.44 15.35
C GLU A 86 -4.41 -6.20 15.22
N ALA A 87 -4.01 -6.93 16.27
CA ALA A 87 -2.73 -7.62 16.33
C ALA A 87 -2.46 -8.50 15.09
N ARG A 88 -3.51 -9.15 14.58
CA ARG A 88 -3.45 -10.00 13.39
C ARG A 88 -3.17 -9.23 12.09
N LEU A 89 -3.62 -7.99 11.99
CA LEU A 89 -3.34 -7.11 10.87
C LEU A 89 -1.90 -6.59 10.95
N ARG A 90 -1.48 -6.13 12.13
CA ARG A 90 -0.11 -5.67 12.38
C ARG A 90 0.92 -6.76 12.09
N GLU A 91 0.72 -7.96 12.63
CA GLU A 91 1.58 -9.13 12.36
C GLU A 91 1.71 -9.42 10.86
N GLN A 92 0.62 -9.25 10.10
CA GLN A 92 0.65 -9.46 8.66
C GLN A 92 1.47 -8.40 7.95
N ILE A 93 1.22 -7.12 8.22
CA ILE A 93 1.95 -6.02 7.57
C ILE A 93 3.45 -6.13 7.88
N MET A 94 3.80 -6.58 9.10
CA MET A 94 5.18 -6.86 9.50
C MET A 94 5.84 -8.06 8.78
N LYS A 95 5.08 -8.92 8.08
CA LYS A 95 5.66 -9.97 7.21
C LYS A 95 6.20 -9.42 5.90
N TYR A 96 5.70 -8.27 5.46
CA TYR A 96 6.18 -7.61 4.25
C TYR A 96 7.39 -6.74 4.56
N ASN A 97 8.20 -6.54 3.54
CA ASN A 97 9.27 -5.55 3.62
C ASN A 97 8.67 -4.13 3.54
N ILE A 98 8.55 -3.45 4.68
CA ILE A 98 8.05 -2.08 4.75
C ILE A 98 9.14 -1.12 4.28
N LEU A 99 8.92 -0.47 3.14
CA LEU A 99 9.87 0.50 2.62
C LEU A 99 9.75 1.81 3.39
N ASP A 100 10.81 2.19 4.10
CA ASP A 100 10.89 3.44 4.83
C ASP A 100 11.21 4.62 3.89
N PHE A 101 10.22 5.50 3.75
CA PHE A 101 10.22 6.76 3.02
C PHE A 101 10.13 7.98 3.98
N SER A 102 10.39 7.83 5.27
CA SER A 102 10.34 8.95 6.24
C SER A 102 11.14 10.19 5.84
N ASN A 103 12.25 10.01 5.13
CA ASN A 103 13.10 11.08 4.58
C ASN A 103 12.77 11.46 3.11
N TRP A 104 11.55 11.22 2.63
CA TRP A 104 11.15 11.49 1.24
C TRP A 104 11.31 12.95 0.78
N LYS A 105 11.46 13.90 1.71
CA LYS A 105 11.72 15.32 1.39
C LYS A 105 13.14 15.56 0.88
N ASP A 106 14.07 14.68 1.20
CA ASP A 106 15.40 14.68 0.59
C ASP A 106 15.31 14.00 -0.79
N GLU A 107 15.67 14.73 -1.84
CA GLU A 107 15.50 14.28 -3.23
C GLU A 107 16.38 13.06 -3.56
N ALA A 108 17.59 12.98 -2.99
CA ALA A 108 18.51 11.87 -3.20
C ALA A 108 18.01 10.61 -2.49
N GLU A 109 17.55 10.75 -1.25
CA GLU A 109 16.89 9.68 -0.49
C GLU A 109 15.64 9.18 -1.19
N PHE A 110 14.75 10.09 -1.61
CA PHE A 110 13.54 9.75 -2.34
C PHE A 110 13.85 8.97 -3.61
N THR A 111 14.78 9.45 -4.43
CA THR A 111 15.15 8.80 -5.70
C THR A 111 15.69 7.39 -5.45
N ARG A 112 16.58 7.22 -4.45
CA ARG A 112 17.15 5.92 -4.10
C ARG A 112 16.08 4.94 -3.60
N LYS A 113 15.17 5.40 -2.73
CA LYS A 113 14.09 4.57 -2.17
C LYS A 113 13.03 4.25 -3.21
N PHE A 114 12.71 5.20 -4.09
CA PHE A 114 11.80 5.00 -5.20
C PHE A 114 12.33 3.97 -6.20
N ALA A 115 13.64 3.97 -6.49
CA ALA A 115 14.25 2.93 -7.31
C ALA A 115 14.07 1.53 -6.70
N LYS A 116 14.27 1.38 -5.38
CA LYS A 116 14.01 0.12 -4.66
C LYS A 116 12.54 -0.31 -4.68
N LEU A 117 11.61 0.66 -4.58
CA LEU A 117 10.19 0.38 -4.73
C LEU A 117 9.88 -0.17 -6.11
N VAL A 118 10.36 0.48 -7.17
CA VAL A 118 10.15 0.03 -8.55
C VAL A 118 10.76 -1.35 -8.79
N GLU A 119 11.96 -1.60 -8.29
CA GLU A 119 12.62 -2.92 -8.38
C GLU A 119 11.80 -4.00 -7.66
N GLY A 120 11.31 -3.74 -6.45
CA GLY A 120 10.45 -4.67 -5.73
C GLY A 120 9.13 -4.93 -6.45
N LEU A 121 8.52 -3.89 -7.02
CA LEU A 121 7.29 -4.02 -7.81
C LEU A 121 7.52 -4.87 -9.07
N ASP A 122 8.66 -4.70 -9.74
CA ASP A 122 9.03 -5.46 -10.94
C ASP A 122 9.31 -6.94 -10.62
N LEU A 123 9.99 -7.22 -9.50
CA LEU A 123 10.38 -8.58 -9.12
C LEU A 123 9.23 -9.44 -8.60
N PHE A 124 8.34 -8.86 -7.79
CA PHE A 124 7.35 -9.63 -7.05
C PHE A 124 5.93 -9.51 -7.61
N TYR A 125 5.66 -8.47 -8.40
CA TYR A 125 4.29 -8.15 -8.77
C TYR A 125 4.05 -7.94 -10.27
N LYS A 126 5.09 -7.98 -11.09
CA LYS A 126 4.95 -8.07 -12.55
C LYS A 126 4.56 -9.50 -12.92
N GLU A 127 3.40 -9.67 -13.55
CA GLU A 127 3.04 -10.92 -14.26
C GLU A 127 3.80 -11.06 -15.57
#